data_AF-A0A945QJN3-F1
#
_entry.id   AF-A0A945QJN3-F1
#
_cell.length_a   1.000
_cell.length_b   1.000
_cell.length_c   1.000
_cell.angle_alpha   90.00
_cell.angle_beta   90.00
_cell.angle_gamma   90.00
#
_symmetry.space_group_name_H-M   'P 1'
#
loop_
_entity.id
_entity.type
_entity.pdbx_description
1 polymer ?
#
loop_
_entity_poly.entity_id
_entity_poly.type
_entity_poly.pdbx_seq_one_letter_code
_entity_poly.pdbx_strand_id
1 'polypeptide(L)'
;MKRWTLDDIPWDRFDPAKVDPEVIKVVKAASMVEANGGTYAHYLAKVFYDDPAFQDAAFQWASEEEQHGAALARWAELADPTFDFSARFEDFKEKVKLPDEIDRSVRGT
;
A
#
# COMPACT_ATOMS: atom_id res chain seq x y z
N MET A 1 22.33 -3.56 0.70
CA MET A 1 21.87 -3.20 -0.66
C MET A 1 21.24 -1.82 -0.59
N LYS A 2 21.39 -0.97 -1.62
CA LYS A 2 20.75 0.35 -1.64
C LYS A 2 19.26 0.14 -1.98
N ARG A 3 18.36 0.41 -1.03
CA ARG A 3 16.92 0.48 -1.30
C ARG A 3 16.62 1.80 -2.00
N TRP A 4 15.72 1.78 -2.99
CA TRP A 4 15.30 2.99 -3.67
C TRP A 4 14.43 3.85 -2.75
N THR A 5 14.26 5.12 -3.06
CA THR A 5 13.30 6.03 -2.44
C THR A 5 12.46 6.74 -3.50
N LEU A 6 11.40 7.43 -3.10
CA LEU A 6 10.62 8.26 -4.02
C LEU A 6 11.48 9.28 -4.78
N ASP A 7 12.60 9.71 -4.22
CA ASP A 7 13.51 10.68 -4.85
C ASP A 7 14.34 10.08 -5.99
N ASP A 8 14.44 8.75 -6.07
CA ASP A 8 15.11 8.07 -7.19
C ASP A 8 14.24 8.05 -8.47
N ILE A 9 12.95 8.42 -8.38
CA ILE A 9 12.03 8.44 -9.52
C ILE A 9 12.05 9.82 -10.20
N PRO A 10 12.27 9.91 -11.53
CA PRO A 10 12.33 11.18 -12.25
C PRO A 10 10.92 11.73 -12.55
N TRP A 11 10.23 12.20 -11.51
CA TRP A 11 8.84 12.68 -11.58
C TRP A 11 8.64 13.84 -12.58
N ASP A 12 9.67 14.66 -12.79
CA ASP A 12 9.68 15.77 -13.75
C ASP A 12 9.55 15.31 -15.21
N ARG A 13 9.85 14.04 -15.49
CA ARG A 13 9.73 13.43 -16.82
C ARG A 13 8.36 12.81 -17.07
N PHE A 14 7.46 12.86 -16.08
CA PHE A 14 6.12 12.32 -16.22
C PHE A 14 5.29 13.15 -17.21
N ASP A 15 4.59 12.46 -18.12
CA ASP A 15 3.78 13.08 -19.16
C ASP A 15 2.36 12.48 -19.12
N PRO A 16 1.37 13.18 -18.54
CA PRO A 16 0.01 12.65 -18.40
C PRO A 16 -0.65 12.38 -19.75
N ALA A 17 -0.23 13.04 -20.84
CA ALA A 17 -0.80 12.84 -22.17
C ALA A 17 -0.44 11.48 -22.79
N LYS A 18 0.54 10.77 -22.23
CA LYS A 18 0.96 9.43 -22.66
C LYS A 18 0.31 8.29 -21.87
N VAL A 19 -0.55 8.61 -20.91
CA VAL A 19 -1.15 7.64 -20.00
C VAL A 19 -2.51 7.20 -20.52
N ASP A 20 -2.73 5.88 -20.56
CA ASP A 20 -4.05 5.32 -20.83
C ASP A 20 -4.97 5.58 -19.61
N PRO A 21 -6.13 6.23 -19.80
CA PRO A 21 -7.09 6.48 -18.73
C PRO A 21 -7.55 5.22 -17.96
N GLU A 22 -7.57 4.04 -18.59
CA GLU A 22 -7.93 2.79 -17.91
C GLU A 22 -6.84 2.35 -16.92
N VAL A 23 -5.56 2.59 -17.26
CA VAL A 23 -4.43 2.30 -16.35
C VAL A 23 -4.50 3.18 -15.11
N ILE A 24 -4.94 4.44 -15.23
CA ILE A 24 -5.09 5.35 -14.10
C ILE A 24 -6.01 4.75 -13.02
N LYS A 25 -7.12 4.11 -13.43
CA LYS A 25 -8.06 3.48 -12.49
C LYS A 25 -7.39 2.35 -11.70
N VAL A 26 -6.61 1.52 -12.40
CA VAL A 26 -5.89 0.40 -11.79
C VAL A 26 -4.81 0.90 -10.82
N VAL A 27 -4.05 1.92 -11.21
CA VAL A 27 -2.98 2.48 -10.36
C VAL A 27 -3.54 3.14 -9.10
N LYS A 28 -4.68 3.85 -9.19
CA LYS A 28 -5.37 4.40 -8.01
C LYS A 28 -5.82 3.31 -7.05
N ALA A 29 -6.33 2.19 -7.57
CA ALA A 29 -6.72 1.06 -6.72
C ALA A 29 -5.49 0.42 -6.06
N ALA A 30 -4.43 0.18 -6.84
CA ALA A 30 -3.19 -0.40 -6.35
C ALA A 30 -2.53 0.48 -5.27
N SER A 31 -2.53 1.82 -5.43
CA SER A 31 -1.94 2.72 -4.44
C SER A 31 -2.61 2.60 -3.07
N MET A 32 -3.93 2.42 -3.03
CA MET A 32 -4.65 2.23 -1.77
C MET A 32 -4.39 0.86 -1.15
N VAL A 33 -4.32 -0.21 -1.96
CA VAL A 33 -4.05 -1.57 -1.46
C VAL A 33 -2.65 -1.67 -0.87
N GLU A 34 -1.64 -1.19 -1.59
CA GLU A 34 -0.22 -1.22 -1.16
C GLU A 34 0.01 -0.31 0.06
N ALA A 35 -0.59 0.89 0.08
CA ALA A 35 -0.49 1.80 1.23
C ALA A 35 -1.13 1.25 2.51
N ASN A 36 -2.01 0.24 2.41
CA ASN A 36 -2.61 -0.42 3.56
C ASN A 36 -1.73 -1.56 4.14
N GLY A 37 -0.49 -1.71 3.65
CA GLY A 37 0.47 -2.73 4.08
C GLY A 37 0.62 -2.85 5.60
N GLY A 38 0.68 -1.73 6.33
CA GLY A 38 0.76 -1.72 7.80
C GLY A 38 -0.41 -2.43 8.48
N THR A 39 -1.65 -2.21 8.02
CA THR A 39 -2.84 -2.91 8.54
C THR A 39 -2.73 -4.42 8.30
N TYR A 40 -2.26 -4.82 7.13
CA TYR A 40 -2.01 -6.24 6.83
C TYR A 40 -0.89 -6.84 7.69
N ALA A 41 0.20 -6.13 7.95
CA ALA A 41 1.27 -6.61 8.83
C ALA A 41 0.78 -6.80 10.27
N HIS A 42 -0.04 -5.89 10.80
CA HIS A 42 -0.65 -6.07 12.13
C HIS A 42 -1.56 -7.30 12.18
N TYR A 43 -2.37 -7.52 11.15
CA TYR A 43 -3.20 -8.72 11.04
C TYR A 43 -2.32 -9.99 10.98
N LEU A 44 -1.31 -10.01 10.12
CA LEU A 44 -0.37 -11.13 10.00
C LEU A 44 0.36 -11.40 11.32
N ALA A 45 0.75 -10.36 12.06
CA ALA A 45 1.38 -10.52 13.37
C ALA A 45 0.46 -11.21 14.38
N LYS A 46 -0.85 -10.95 14.35
CA LYS A 46 -1.84 -11.68 15.17
C LYS A 46 -1.97 -13.14 14.73
N VAL A 47 -2.00 -13.40 13.42
CA VAL A 47 -2.09 -14.78 12.88
C VAL A 47 -0.85 -15.61 13.22
N PHE A 48 0.33 -14.98 13.23
CA PHE A 48 1.63 -15.57 13.53
C PHE A 48 2.15 -15.06 14.89
N TYR A 49 1.27 -15.04 15.91
CA TYR A 49 1.59 -14.48 17.23
C TYR A 49 2.79 -15.15 17.93
N ASP A 50 3.09 -16.41 17.56
CA ASP A 50 4.14 -17.25 18.12
C ASP A 50 5.45 -17.27 17.31
N ASP A 51 5.54 -16.47 16.24
CA ASP A 51 6.71 -16.41 15.36
C ASP A 51 7.24 -14.96 15.23
N PRO A 52 8.13 -14.53 16.15
CA PRO A 52 8.71 -13.18 16.12
C PRO A 52 9.51 -12.88 14.85
N ALA A 53 10.19 -13.89 14.29
CA ALA A 53 10.98 -13.71 13.07
C ALA A 53 10.07 -13.42 11.87
N PHE A 54 8.92 -14.09 11.80
CA PHE A 54 7.90 -13.79 10.80
C PHE A 54 7.29 -12.40 11.00
N GLN A 55 7.02 -11.99 12.24
CA GLN A 55 6.48 -10.65 12.54
C GLN A 55 7.42 -9.55 12.06
N ASP A 56 8.72 -9.66 12.37
CA ASP A 56 9.73 -8.70 11.90
C ASP A 56 9.78 -8.64 10.36
N ALA A 57 9.71 -9.80 9.70
CA ALA A 57 9.64 -9.86 8.25
C ALA A 57 8.37 -9.21 7.68
N ALA A 58 7.21 -9.41 8.33
CA ALA A 58 5.94 -8.81 7.92
C ALA A 58 5.95 -7.28 8.07
N PHE A 59 6.51 -6.74 9.15
CA PHE A 59 6.63 -5.27 9.30
C PHE A 59 7.64 -4.67 8.33
N GLN A 60 8.74 -5.38 8.04
CA GLN A 60 9.68 -4.93 7.01
C GLN A 60 9.03 -4.93 5.62
N TRP A 61 8.27 -5.98 5.28
CA TRP A 61 7.48 -6.04 4.05
C TRP A 61 6.48 -4.87 3.97
N ALA A 62 5.71 -4.62 5.03
CA ALA A 62 4.74 -3.53 5.04
C ALA A 62 5.37 -2.15 4.81
N SER A 63 6.56 -1.89 5.37
CA SER A 63 7.29 -0.64 5.08
C SER A 63 7.68 -0.50 3.61
N GLU A 64 7.95 -1.61 2.91
CA GLU A 64 8.23 -1.60 1.47
C GLU A 64 6.95 -1.40 0.64
N GLU A 65 5.85 -2.03 1.02
CA GLU A 65 4.53 -1.85 0.40
C GLU A 65 3.98 -0.43 0.57
N GLU A 66 4.13 0.18 1.76
CA GLU A 66 3.73 1.56 1.99
C GLU A 66 4.52 2.53 1.10
N GLN A 67 5.79 2.23 0.85
CA GLN A 67 6.62 2.96 -0.11
C GLN A 67 6.10 2.80 -1.55
N HIS A 68 5.68 1.59 -1.94
CA HIS A 68 5.05 1.36 -3.26
C HIS A 68 3.74 2.13 -3.38
N GLY A 69 2.88 2.07 -2.35
CA GLY A 69 1.64 2.82 -2.28
C GLY A 69 1.85 4.32 -2.45
N ALA A 70 2.85 4.88 -1.78
CA ALA A 70 3.22 6.29 -1.92
C ALA A 70 3.69 6.65 -3.34
N ALA A 71 4.45 5.76 -4.00
CA ALA A 71 4.90 5.98 -5.37
C ALA A 71 3.72 5.96 -6.35
N LEU A 72 2.83 4.99 -6.22
CA LEU A 72 1.64 4.85 -7.05
C LEU A 72 0.65 6.00 -6.81
N ALA A 73 0.50 6.45 -5.55
CA ALA A 73 -0.33 7.59 -5.19
C ALA A 73 0.16 8.87 -5.88
N ARG A 74 1.46 9.19 -5.73
CA ARG A 74 2.07 10.35 -6.39
C ARG A 74 1.95 10.27 -7.91
N TRP A 75 2.16 9.08 -8.49
CA TRP A 75 1.96 8.87 -9.92
C TRP A 75 0.51 9.13 -10.34
N ALA A 76 -0.47 8.67 -9.55
CA ALA A 76 -1.88 8.83 -9.85
C ALA A 76 -2.33 10.30 -9.76
N GLU A 77 -1.81 11.06 -8.79
CA GLU A 77 -2.07 12.50 -8.66
C GLU A 77 -1.44 13.31 -9.80
N LEU A 78 -0.28 12.88 -10.32
CA LEU A 78 0.28 13.46 -11.55
C LEU A 78 -0.56 13.14 -12.80
N ALA A 79 -1.09 11.91 -12.88
CA ALA A 79 -1.92 11.46 -14.01
C ALA A 79 -3.33 12.07 -14.01
N ASP A 80 -3.89 12.28 -12.82
CA ASP A 80 -5.18 12.91 -12.59
C ASP A 80 -5.09 13.88 -11.40
N PRO A 81 -4.89 15.19 -11.64
CA PRO A 81 -4.80 16.20 -10.60
C PRO A 81 -6.06 16.38 -9.75
N THR A 82 -7.19 15.75 -10.12
CA THR A 82 -8.43 15.78 -9.34
C THR A 82 -8.53 14.62 -8.33
N PHE A 83 -7.61 13.66 -8.40
CA PHE A 83 -7.52 12.57 -7.43
C PHE A 83 -6.84 13.08 -6.16
N ASP A 84 -7.56 13.01 -5.04
CA ASP A 84 -7.02 13.25 -3.70
C ASP A 84 -6.74 11.88 -3.06
N PHE A 85 -5.48 11.44 -3.07
CA PHE A 85 -5.14 10.14 -2.53
C PHE A 85 -5.46 10.05 -1.04
N SER A 86 -5.15 11.10 -0.26
CA SER A 86 -5.32 11.09 1.19
C SER A 86 -6.78 10.89 1.57
N ALA A 87 -7.69 11.65 0.98
CA ALA A 87 -9.13 11.51 1.25
C ALA A 87 -9.67 10.14 0.83
N ARG A 88 -9.20 9.59 -0.30
CA ARG A 88 -9.65 8.27 -0.79
C ARG A 88 -9.08 7.12 0.02
N PHE A 89 -7.85 7.27 0.53
CA PHE A 89 -7.24 6.27 1.39
C PHE A 89 -7.90 6.22 2.77
N GLU A 90 -8.31 7.35 3.34
CA GLU A 90 -9.13 7.36 4.56
C GLU A 90 -10.46 6.62 4.36
N ASP A 91 -11.20 6.95 3.28
CA ASP A 91 -12.45 6.25 2.93
C ASP A 91 -12.23 4.74 2.68
N PHE A 92 -11.10 4.37 2.08
CA PHE A 92 -10.71 2.98 1.88
C PHE A 92 -10.49 2.25 3.22
N LYS A 93 -9.75 2.83 4.17
CA LYS A 93 -9.52 2.24 5.49
C LYS A 93 -10.81 2.09 6.31
N GLU A 94 -11.77 2.97 6.14
CA GLU A 94 -13.08 2.84 6.80
C GLU A 94 -13.88 1.65 6.28
N LYS A 95 -13.74 1.30 5.00
CA LYS A 95 -14.49 0.23 4.34
C LYS A 95 -13.78 -1.13 4.38
N VAL A 96 -12.45 -1.12 4.27
CA VAL A 96 -11.62 -2.32 4.22
C VAL A 96 -11.00 -2.54 5.60
N LYS A 97 -11.74 -3.26 6.43
CA LYS A 97 -11.30 -3.65 7.78
C LYS A 97 -10.93 -5.12 7.79
N LEU A 98 -9.78 -5.42 8.38
CA LEU A 98 -9.40 -6.80 8.67
C LEU A 98 -10.03 -7.25 9.99
N PRO A 99 -10.25 -8.56 10.19
CA PRO A 99 -10.71 -9.09 11.45
C PRO A 99 -9.77 -8.68 12.59
N ASP A 100 -10.31 -7.98 13.59
CA ASP A 100 -9.52 -7.50 14.73
C ASP A 100 -9.46 -8.49 15.90
N GLU A 101 -10.47 -9.33 16.05
CA GLU A 101 -10.58 -10.38 17.06
C GLU A 101 -10.00 -11.70 16.53
N ILE A 102 -8.68 -11.81 16.56
CA ILE A 102 -7.96 -13.07 16.29
C ILE A 102 -7.33 -13.54 17.58
N ASP A 103 -8.12 -14.26 18.37
CA ASP A 103 -7.70 -14.80 19.67
C ASP A 103 -6.87 -16.09 19.50
N ARG A 104 -6.84 -16.63 18.28
CA ARG A 104 -6.10 -17.82 17.87
C ARG A 104 -5.73 -17.74 16.40
N SER A 105 -4.57 -18.32 16.04
CA SER A 105 -4.14 -18.42 14.65
C SER A 105 -5.22 -19.08 13.76
N VAL A 106 -5.52 -18.45 12.63
CA VAL A 106 -6.46 -18.95 11.60
C VAL A 106 -5.73 -19.60 10.42
N ARG A 107 -4.45 -19.98 10.58
CA ARG A 107 -3.67 -20.65 9.53
C ARG A 107 -4.31 -22.00 9.18
N GLY A 108 -4.63 -22.21 7.90
CA GLY A 108 -5.14 -23.49 7.39
C GLY A 108 -6.64 -23.75 7.58
N THR A 109 -7.42 -22.72 7.90
CA THR A 109 -8.90 -22.78 7.94
C THR A 109 -9.54 -22.54 6.59
#